data_AF-X1N3Z9-F1
#
_entry.id   AF-X1N3Z9-F1
#
_cell.length_a   1.000
_cell.length_b   1.000
_cell.length_c   1.000
_cell.angle_alpha   90.00
_cell.angle_beta   90.00
_cell.angle_gamma   90.00
#
_symmetry.space_group_name_H-M   'P 1'
#
loop_
_entity.id
_entity.type
_entity.pdbx_description
1 polymer ?
#
loop_
_entity_poly.entity_id
_entity_poly.type
_entity_poly.pdbx_seq_one_letter_code
_entity_poly.pdbx_strand_id
1 'polypeptide(L)' 'MLNFLKKRKKDTKKELHDLLGDYELPSFSATVMNVLNALRNPDFSMSEIAEQLERDPGLHVKVLKTVNSAAFG' A
#
# COMPACT_ATOMS: atom_id res chain seq x y z
N MET A 1 20.26 -10.41 -43.51
CA MET A 1 19.09 -10.98 -42.79
C MET A 1 19.47 -11.12 -41.32
N LEU A 2 18.90 -10.32 -40.39
CA LEU A 2 18.59 -10.70 -38.98
C LEU A 2 18.03 -9.53 -38.12
N ASN A 3 17.12 -8.69 -38.63
CA ASN A 3 16.49 -7.62 -37.83
C ASN A 3 15.22 -8.09 -37.07
N PHE A 4 15.19 -9.35 -36.62
CA PHE A 4 14.03 -9.96 -35.94
C PHE A 4 14.01 -9.83 -34.41
N LEU A 5 14.95 -9.10 -33.79
CA LEU A 5 15.15 -9.16 -32.32
C LEU A 5 14.90 -7.86 -31.54
N LYS A 6 14.16 -6.88 -32.08
CA LYS A 6 13.63 -5.78 -31.26
C LYS A 6 12.25 -6.14 -30.71
N LYS A 7 12.23 -6.90 -29.61
CA LYS A 7 11.06 -7.06 -28.74
C LYS A 7 10.62 -5.64 -28.34
N ARG A 8 9.53 -5.13 -28.92
CA ARG A 8 9.02 -3.78 -28.58
C ARG A 8 8.76 -3.77 -27.07
N LYS A 9 9.44 -2.88 -26.35
CA LYS A 9 9.25 -2.71 -24.92
C LYS A 9 7.80 -2.25 -24.73
N LYS A 10 7.00 -3.09 -24.08
CA LYS A 10 5.58 -2.84 -23.83
C LYS A 10 5.46 -1.55 -23.00
N ASP A 11 4.72 -0.56 -23.48
CA ASP A 11 4.53 0.71 -22.77
C ASP A 11 3.39 0.56 -21.75
N THR A 12 3.77 0.14 -20.54
CA THR A 12 2.83 -0.08 -19.42
C THR A 12 2.10 1.20 -19.02
N LYS A 13 2.71 2.37 -19.21
CA LYS A 13 2.09 3.65 -18.84
C LYS A 13 0.95 3.99 -19.80
N LYS A 14 1.15 3.74 -21.10
CA LYS A 14 0.09 3.91 -22.10
C LYS A 14 -1.08 2.97 -21.85
N GLU A 15 -0.83 1.69 -21.55
CA GLU A 15 -1.92 0.74 -21.26
C GLU A 15 -2.72 1.10 -20.00
N LEU A 16 -2.03 1.56 -18.94
CA LEU A 16 -2.70 2.04 -17.74
C LEU A 16 -3.59 3.25 -18.04
N HIS A 17 -3.11 4.19 -18.86
CA HIS A 17 -3.90 5.33 -19.30
C HIS A 17 -5.07 4.91 -20.19
N ASP A 18 -4.88 3.98 -21.12
CA ASP A 18 -5.96 3.48 -21.98
C ASP A 18 -7.05 2.75 -21.15
N LEU A 19 -6.66 2.12 -20.04
CA LEU A 19 -7.58 1.40 -19.14
C LEU A 19 -8.31 2.33 -18.15
N LEU A 20 -7.61 3.30 -17.56
CA LEU A 20 -8.12 4.17 -16.49
C LEU A 20 -8.56 5.55 -16.98
N GLY A 21 -8.14 5.96 -18.18
CA GLY A 21 -8.33 7.31 -18.68
C GLY A 21 -7.72 8.35 -17.74
N ASP A 22 -8.50 9.39 -17.43
CA ASP A 22 -8.15 10.44 -16.48
C ASP A 22 -8.54 10.09 -15.02
N TYR A 23 -8.92 8.84 -14.75
CA TYR A 23 -9.30 8.43 -13.40
C TYR A 23 -8.07 8.35 -12.49
N GLU A 24 -8.04 9.22 -11.47
CA GLU A 24 -7.04 9.14 -10.43
C GLU A 24 -7.37 8.03 -9.43
N LEU A 25 -6.49 7.03 -9.34
CA LEU A 25 -6.63 5.95 -8.37
C LEU A 25 -6.53 6.51 -6.94
N PRO A 26 -7.45 6.15 -6.04
CA PRO A 26 -7.32 6.50 -4.64
C PRO A 26 -6.04 5.87 -4.08
N SER A 27 -5.25 6.67 -3.37
CA SER A 27 -4.04 6.21 -2.71
C SER A 27 -4.21 6.25 -1.20
N PHE A 28 -3.56 5.31 -0.53
CA PHE A 28 -3.45 5.34 0.93
C PHE A 28 -2.35 6.31 1.35
N SER A 29 -2.44 6.81 2.58
CA SER A 29 -1.33 7.57 3.17
C SER A 29 -0.07 6.70 3.23
N ALA A 30 1.10 7.35 3.15
CA ALA A 30 2.38 6.65 3.25
C ALA A 30 2.47 5.83 4.55
N THR A 31 1.95 6.35 5.67
CA THR A 31 1.94 5.64 6.95
C THR A 31 1.11 4.36 6.89
N VAL A 32 -0.10 4.40 6.30
CA VAL A 32 -0.94 3.21 6.12
C VAL A 32 -0.22 2.17 5.27
N MET A 33 0.39 2.59 4.15
CA MET A 33 1.14 1.67 3.29
C MET A 33 2.33 1.05 4.00
N ASN A 34 3.08 1.83 4.79
CA ASN A 34 4.23 1.35 5.55
C ASN A 34 3.82 0.32 6.60
N VAL A 35 2.77 0.61 7.38
CA VAL A 35 2.23 -0.31 8.39
C VAL A 35 1.73 -1.61 7.73
N LEU A 36 0.98 -1.52 6.62
CA LEU A 36 0.51 -2.70 5.88
C LEU A 36 1.65 -3.55 5.32
N ASN A 37 2.74 -2.92 4.86
CA ASN A 37 3.91 -3.63 4.40
C ASN A 37 4.63 -4.34 5.54
N ALA A 38 4.80 -3.67 6.69
CA ALA A 38 5.44 -4.24 7.86
C ALA A 38 4.64 -5.42 8.44
N LEU A 39 3.30 -5.31 8.51
CA LEU A 39 2.42 -6.41 8.96
C LEU A 39 2.53 -7.69 8.12
N ARG A 40 2.93 -7.59 6.85
CA ARG A 40 3.09 -8.74 5.96
C ARG A 40 4.50 -9.34 6.02
N ASN A 41 5.44 -8.67 6.66
CA ASN A 41 6.81 -9.12 6.74
C ASN A 41 7.07 -9.81 8.08
N PRO A 42 7.40 -11.12 8.11
CA PRO A 42 7.66 -11.84 9.35
C PRO A 42 8.90 -11.36 10.10
N ASP A 43 9.79 -10.60 9.47
CA ASP A 43 11.01 -10.06 10.09
C ASP A 43 10.75 -8.83 10.96
N PHE A 44 9.56 -8.22 10.85
CA PHE A 44 9.18 -7.06 11.66
C PHE A 44 8.56 -7.48 12.99
N SER A 45 9.06 -6.88 14.08
CA SER A 45 8.46 -7.02 15.39
C SER A 45 7.19 -6.18 15.53
N MET A 46 6.30 -6.58 16.45
CA MET A 46 5.09 -5.80 16.74
C MET A 46 5.40 -4.41 17.32
N SER A 47 6.50 -4.26 18.05
CA SER A 47 6.98 -2.96 18.55
C SER A 47 7.35 -2.01 17.40
N GLU A 48 8.07 -2.49 16.39
CA GLU A 48 8.43 -1.67 15.23
C GLU A 48 7.19 -1.25 14.44
N ILE A 49 6.17 -2.11 14.35
CA ILE A 49 4.90 -1.77 13.71
C ILE A 49 4.14 -0.72 14.53
N ALA A 50 4.12 -0.83 15.85
CA ALA A 50 3.51 0.15 16.73
C ALA A 50 4.17 1.53 16.60
N GLU A 51 5.50 1.60 16.54
CA GLU A 51 6.23 2.85 16.32
C GLU A 51 5.88 3.53 14.98
N GLN A 52 5.61 2.75 13.93
CA GLN A 52 5.14 3.31 12.65
C GLN A 52 3.69 3.81 12.75
N LEU A 53 2.83 3.07 13.47
CA LEU A 53 1.43 3.41 13.68
C LEU A 53 1.28 4.72 14.46
N GLU A 54 2.11 4.95 15.48
CA GLU A 54 2.09 6.15 16.32
C GLU A 54 2.36 7.46 15.55
N ARG A 55 2.99 7.38 14.37
CA ARG A 55 3.23 8.53 13.49
C ARG A 55 1.96 9.07 12.85
N ASP A 56 0.87 8.30 12.86
CA ASP A 56 -0.46 8.73 12.41
C ASP A 56 -1.45 8.66 13.59
N PRO A 57 -1.68 9.78 14.31
CA PRO A 57 -2.60 9.81 15.44
C PRO A 57 -4.04 9.41 15.08
N GLY A 58 -4.47 9.71 13.86
CA GLY A 58 -5.81 9.38 13.38
C GLY A 58 -5.97 7.87 13.22
N LEU A 59 -4.98 7.20 12.64
CA LEU A 59 -4.95 5.75 12.51
C LEU A 59 -4.80 5.07 13.89
N HIS A 60 -3.93 5.59 14.75
CA HIS A 60 -3.70 5.08 16.09
C HIS A 60 -5.00 5.05 16.92
N VAL A 61 -5.75 6.16 16.97
CA VAL A 61 -7.03 6.24 17.67
C VAL A 61 -8.07 5.29 17.07
N LYS A 62 -8.09 5.11 15.75
CA LYS A 62 -9.01 4.17 15.09
C LYS A 62 -8.72 2.73 15.48
N VAL A 63 -7.46 2.33 15.56
CA VAL A 63 -7.07 0.99 16.02
C VAL A 63 -7.55 0.76 17.45
N LEU A 64 -7.25 1.68 18.37
CA LEU A 64 -7.69 1.58 19.76
C LEU A 64 -9.22 1.50 19.86
N LYS A 65 -9.97 2.33 19.14
CA LYS A 65 -11.44 2.25 19.11
C LYS A 65 -11.95 0.92 18.58
N THR A 66 -11.28 0.35 17.58
CA THR A 66 -11.67 -0.92 16.96
C THR A 66 -11.52 -2.07 17.95
N VAL A 67 -10.34 -2.19 18.58
CA VAL A 67 -10.06 -3.29 19.52
C VAL A 67 -10.80 -3.15 20.85
N ASN A 68 -11.21 -1.94 21.23
CA ASN A 68 -12.07 -1.70 22.41
C ASN A 68 -13.57 -1.71 22.08
N SER A 69 -13.97 -2.11 20.86
CA SER A 69 -15.38 -2.24 20.50
C SER A 69 -15.97 -3.56 21.02
N ALA A 70 -17.30 -3.61 21.14
CA ALA A 70 -18.02 -4.82 21.56
C ALA A 70 -17.77 -6.04 20.66
N ALA A 71 -17.23 -5.86 19.45
CA ALA A 71 -16.87 -6.98 18.57
C ALA A 71 -15.65 -7.76 19.05
N PHE A 72 -14.82 -7.16 19.92
CA PHE A 72 -13.57 -7.73 20.44
C PHE A 72 -13.54 -7.87 21.97
N GLY A 73 -14.64 -7.51 22.66
CA GLY A 73 -14.79 -7.57 24.12
C GLY A 73 -15.54 -8.80 24.62
#